data_AF-A0A920NDI8-F1
#
_entry.id   AF-A0A920NDI8-F1
#
_cell.length_a   1.000
_cell.length_b   1.000
_cell.length_c   1.000
_cell.angle_alpha   90.00
_cell.angle_beta   90.00
_cell.angle_gamma   90.00
#
_symmetry.space_group_name_H-M   'P 1'
#
loop_
_entity.id
_entity.type
_entity.pdbx_description
1 polymer ?
#
loop_
_entity_poly.entity_id
_entity_poly.type
_entity_poly.pdbx_seq_one_letter_code
_entity_poly.pdbx_strand_id
1 'polypeptide(L)'
;MESLATDGTIKPSFGTISAYEPPNGPGVRTDGFGYAGYKINTSFDSLLAKVITHSPSNEFGDAIRKALRALSEFRLEGLSVNIGLLQAILNHSDFAEGRIHTRWLDENLPALADQGNNEPALNAGAIAQKVSPDSGFAGARVDTNDPMALFNYDAEVKATHDTSTDPGSTALNQGPDGTTALVGPIQGTIVSIDVKDGEEVAKNHQSPS
;
A
#
# COMPACT_ATOMS: atom_id res chain seq x y z
N MET A 1 -3.17 -0.67 -3.09
CA MET A 1 -4.05 -1.77 -2.62
C MET A 1 -4.96 -1.22 -1.54
N GLU A 2 -5.78 -2.02 -0.86
CA GLU A 2 -6.65 -1.54 0.22
C GLU A 2 -6.23 -2.11 1.57
N SER A 3 -6.16 -1.22 2.55
CA SER A 3 -5.89 -1.50 3.97
C SER A 3 -7.06 -1.02 4.79
N LEU A 4 -7.37 -1.70 5.90
CA LEU A 4 -8.44 -1.28 6.81
C LEU A 4 -7.85 -0.65 8.06
N ALA A 5 -8.21 0.60 8.31
CA ALA A 5 -7.85 1.30 9.54
C ALA A 5 -8.74 0.86 10.71
N THR A 6 -8.28 1.06 11.96
CA THR A 6 -8.96 0.67 13.21
C THR A 6 -10.34 1.33 13.40
N ASP A 7 -10.64 2.38 12.62
CA ASP A 7 -11.94 3.06 12.57
C ASP A 7 -12.92 2.43 11.54
N GLY A 8 -12.52 1.36 10.86
CA GLY A 8 -13.27 0.72 9.76
C GLY A 8 -13.04 1.35 8.38
N THR A 9 -12.27 2.43 8.27
CA THR A 9 -12.04 3.10 6.99
C THR A 9 -11.10 2.29 6.10
N ILE A 10 -11.56 1.99 4.87
CA ILE A 10 -10.72 1.42 3.82
C ILE A 10 -9.86 2.52 3.20
N LYS A 11 -8.53 2.33 3.17
CA LYS A 11 -7.55 3.32 2.69
C LYS A 11 -6.64 2.73 1.61
N PRO A 12 -6.33 3.48 0.53
CA PRO A 12 -5.38 3.03 -0.49
C PRO A 12 -3.95 2.98 0.08
N SER A 13 -3.36 1.79 0.07
CA SER A 13 -1.95 1.53 0.40
C SER A 13 -1.06 1.63 -0.83
N PHE A 14 0.10 2.28 -0.67
CA PHE A 14 1.14 2.45 -1.69
C PHE A 14 2.41 1.70 -1.29
N GLY A 15 3.23 1.33 -2.28
CA GLY A 15 4.51 0.67 -2.04
C GLY A 15 4.94 -0.22 -3.20
N THR A 16 5.89 -1.11 -2.91
CA THR A 16 6.45 -2.08 -3.84
C THR A 16 6.27 -3.48 -3.24
N ILE A 17 5.75 -4.40 -4.04
CA ILE A 17 5.58 -5.80 -3.62
C ILE A 17 6.97 -6.43 -3.40
N SER A 18 7.27 -6.92 -2.20
CA SER A 18 8.54 -7.61 -1.91
C SER A 18 8.47 -9.11 -2.18
N ALA A 19 7.30 -9.72 -1.96
CA ALA A 19 7.01 -11.11 -2.29
C ALA A 19 5.60 -11.25 -2.87
N TYR A 20 5.45 -12.09 -3.89
CA TYR A 20 4.18 -12.45 -4.51
C TYR A 20 4.19 -13.94 -4.87
N GLU A 21 3.62 -14.76 -4.00
CA GLU A 21 3.51 -16.21 -4.20
C GLU A 21 2.02 -16.57 -4.13
N PRO A 22 1.32 -16.60 -5.28
CA PRO A 22 -0.11 -16.85 -5.30
C PRO A 22 -0.42 -18.31 -4.93
N PRO A 23 -1.57 -18.59 -4.30
CA PRO A 23 -1.95 -19.94 -3.92
C PRO A 23 -2.33 -20.75 -5.15
N ASN A 24 -2.06 -22.05 -5.08
CA ASN A 24 -2.20 -23.00 -6.18
C ASN A 24 -2.71 -24.35 -5.66
N GLY A 25 -3.42 -25.11 -6.49
CA GLY A 25 -3.82 -26.48 -6.15
C GLY A 25 -5.21 -26.88 -6.68
N PRO A 26 -5.69 -28.09 -6.34
CA PRO A 26 -6.93 -28.65 -6.88
C PRO A 26 -8.17 -27.80 -6.57
N GLY A 27 -8.70 -27.12 -7.58
CA GLY A 27 -9.85 -26.22 -7.44
C GLY A 27 -9.52 -24.87 -6.79
N VAL A 28 -8.28 -24.41 -6.90
CA VAL A 28 -7.86 -23.03 -6.62
C VAL A 28 -7.36 -22.42 -7.93
N ARG A 29 -7.79 -21.21 -8.25
CA ARG A 29 -7.28 -20.39 -9.36
C ARG A 29 -7.01 -18.98 -8.85
N THR A 30 -5.89 -18.40 -9.24
CA THR A 30 -5.53 -17.02 -8.87
C THR A 30 -5.35 -16.19 -10.14
N ASP A 31 -6.26 -15.24 -10.36
CA ASP A 31 -6.22 -14.31 -11.50
C ASP A 31 -5.67 -12.96 -11.01
N GLY A 32 -4.41 -12.63 -11.26
CA GLY A 32 -3.76 -11.40 -10.76
C GLY A 32 -2.52 -11.02 -11.56
N PHE A 33 -1.99 -9.81 -11.30
CA PHE A 33 -0.87 -9.23 -12.06
C PHE A 33 0.36 -8.84 -11.21
N GLY A 34 0.33 -9.12 -9.90
CA GLY A 34 1.45 -8.82 -9.01
C GLY A 34 2.69 -9.68 -9.30
N TYR A 35 3.86 -9.12 -8.98
CA TYR A 35 5.15 -9.81 -8.96
C TYR A 35 6.11 -9.07 -8.01
N ALA A 36 7.15 -9.74 -7.52
CA ALA A 36 8.16 -9.10 -6.67
C ALA A 36 8.88 -7.97 -7.44
N GLY A 37 8.99 -6.79 -6.82
CA GLY A 37 9.45 -5.56 -7.46
C GLY A 37 8.37 -4.74 -8.16
N TYR A 38 7.11 -5.21 -8.23
CA TYR A 38 6.01 -4.42 -8.81
C TYR A 38 5.66 -3.23 -7.90
N LYS A 39 5.81 -2.02 -8.42
CA LYS A 39 5.43 -0.77 -7.76
C LYS A 39 3.97 -0.45 -8.06
N ILE A 40 3.14 -0.36 -7.01
CA ILE A 40 1.72 -0.01 -7.15
C ILE A 40 1.61 1.43 -7.69
N ASN A 41 0.81 1.60 -8.76
CA ASN A 41 0.49 2.89 -9.34
C ASN A 41 -0.87 3.38 -8.82
N THR A 42 -0.93 4.64 -8.41
CA THR A 42 -2.11 5.29 -7.80
C THR A 42 -3.24 5.59 -8.80
N SER A 43 -2.95 5.54 -10.10
CA SER A 43 -3.92 5.84 -11.17
C SER A 43 -4.82 4.66 -11.56
N PHE A 44 -4.66 3.50 -10.92
CA PHE A 44 -5.43 2.28 -11.21
C PHE A 44 -6.16 1.78 -9.96
N ASP A 45 -7.08 0.84 -10.19
CA ASP A 45 -7.82 0.13 -9.15
C ASP A 45 -6.88 -0.53 -8.11
N SER A 46 -7.35 -0.62 -6.87
CA SER A 46 -6.62 -1.17 -5.74
C SER A 46 -6.45 -2.69 -5.80
N LEU A 47 -7.29 -3.37 -6.60
CA LEU A 47 -7.37 -4.81 -6.78
C LEU A 47 -6.11 -5.40 -7.43
N LEU A 48 -5.36 -6.20 -6.67
CA LEU A 48 -4.14 -6.86 -7.16
C LEU A 48 -4.37 -8.25 -7.78
N ALA A 49 -5.25 -9.04 -7.16
CA ALA A 49 -5.50 -10.44 -7.53
C ALA A 49 -6.89 -10.90 -7.08
N LYS A 50 -7.44 -11.89 -7.78
CA LYS A 50 -8.67 -12.61 -7.44
C LYS A 50 -8.32 -14.07 -7.12
N VAL A 51 -8.44 -14.47 -5.86
CA VAL A 51 -8.34 -15.89 -5.46
C VAL A 51 -9.73 -16.51 -5.55
N ILE A 52 -9.86 -17.52 -6.41
CA ILE A 52 -11.14 -18.15 -6.76
C ILE A 52 -11.02 -19.63 -6.43
N THR A 53 -11.95 -20.14 -5.60
CA THR A 53 -11.96 -21.54 -5.20
C THR A 53 -13.25 -22.23 -5.61
N HIS A 54 -13.15 -23.54 -5.83
CA HIS A 54 -14.24 -24.41 -6.27
C HIS A 54 -14.16 -25.74 -5.52
N SER A 55 -15.31 -26.22 -5.04
CA SER A 55 -15.50 -27.58 -4.55
C SER A 55 -16.56 -28.27 -5.43
N PRO A 56 -16.36 -29.55 -5.82
CA PRO A 56 -17.39 -30.36 -6.45
C PRO A 56 -18.47 -30.85 -5.45
N SER A 57 -18.29 -30.57 -4.16
CA SER A 57 -19.27 -30.84 -3.11
C SER A 57 -20.43 -29.85 -3.15
N ASN A 58 -21.61 -30.30 -2.74
CA ASN A 58 -22.77 -29.43 -2.54
C ASN A 58 -22.69 -28.61 -1.24
N GLU A 59 -21.69 -28.88 -0.38
CA GLU A 59 -21.48 -28.13 0.86
C GLU A 59 -20.67 -26.86 0.61
N PHE A 60 -21.28 -25.69 0.82
CA PHE A 60 -20.61 -24.39 0.71
C PHE A 60 -19.39 -24.27 1.64
N GLY A 61 -19.45 -24.93 2.82
CA GLY A 61 -18.35 -25.02 3.77
C GLY A 61 -17.06 -25.66 3.21
N ASP A 62 -17.13 -26.53 2.20
CA ASP A 62 -15.93 -27.07 1.54
C ASP A 62 -15.22 -26.00 0.69
N ALA A 63 -15.99 -25.14 0.02
CA ALA A 63 -15.43 -24.00 -0.73
C ALA A 63 -14.82 -22.97 0.22
N ILE A 64 -15.50 -22.66 1.34
CA ILE A 64 -14.96 -21.78 2.39
C ILE A 64 -13.65 -22.33 2.96
N ARG A 65 -13.61 -23.61 3.38
CA ARG A 65 -12.37 -24.23 3.90
C ARG A 65 -11.23 -24.19 2.88
N LYS A 66 -11.54 -24.33 1.59
CA LYS A 66 -10.55 -24.20 0.51
C LYS A 66 -10.09 -22.74 0.32
N ALA A 67 -10.99 -21.78 0.40
CA ALA A 67 -10.67 -20.35 0.32
C ALA A 67 -9.79 -19.90 1.49
N LEU A 68 -10.14 -20.27 2.73
CA LEU A 68 -9.33 -20.00 3.93
C LEU A 68 -7.91 -20.56 3.79
N ARG A 69 -7.78 -21.82 3.34
CA ARG A 69 -6.48 -22.42 3.05
C ARG A 69 -5.71 -21.66 1.97
N ALA A 70 -6.33 -21.37 0.83
CA ALA A 70 -5.67 -20.63 -0.25
C ALA A 70 -5.21 -19.24 0.19
N LEU A 71 -6.00 -18.52 1.00
CA LEU A 71 -5.60 -17.23 1.56
C LEU A 71 -4.45 -17.36 2.59
N SER A 72 -4.40 -18.45 3.37
CA SER A 72 -3.28 -18.71 4.27
C SER A 72 -1.97 -19.08 3.57
N GLU A 73 -2.06 -19.65 2.36
CA GLU A 73 -0.93 -20.00 1.49
C GLU A 73 -0.49 -18.83 0.59
N PHE A 74 -1.29 -17.76 0.45
CA PHE A 74 -0.94 -16.59 -0.35
C PHE A 74 0.07 -15.72 0.41
N ARG A 75 1.35 -15.81 0.04
CA ARG A 75 2.38 -14.90 0.54
C ARG A 75 2.39 -13.61 -0.28
N LEU A 76 2.07 -12.49 0.38
CA LEU A 76 2.02 -11.17 -0.23
C LEU A 76 2.59 -10.12 0.74
N GLU A 77 3.76 -9.59 0.40
CA GLU A 77 4.55 -8.72 1.29
C GLU A 77 4.90 -7.38 0.64
N GLY A 78 5.32 -6.40 1.46
CA GLY A 78 5.73 -5.06 1.02
C GLY A 78 4.58 -4.06 0.84
N LEU A 79 3.34 -4.49 1.11
CA LEU A 79 2.13 -3.68 1.07
C LEU A 79 1.21 -4.08 2.23
N SER A 80 0.35 -3.15 2.67
CA SER A 80 -0.77 -3.52 3.53
C SER A 80 -1.91 -4.10 2.68
N VAL A 81 -2.43 -5.24 3.12
CA VAL A 81 -3.36 -6.14 2.41
C VAL A 81 -4.62 -6.40 3.24
N ASN A 82 -5.73 -6.75 2.58
CA ASN A 82 -6.98 -7.12 3.24
C ASN A 82 -7.17 -8.64 3.46
N ILE A 83 -6.13 -9.46 3.30
CA ILE A 83 -6.20 -10.93 3.42
C ILE A 83 -6.78 -11.37 4.77
N GLY A 84 -6.33 -10.77 5.88
CA GLY A 84 -6.84 -11.09 7.22
C GLY A 84 -8.33 -10.77 7.39
N LEU A 85 -8.80 -9.65 6.82
CA LEU A 85 -10.23 -9.29 6.79
C LEU A 85 -11.04 -10.33 5.98
N LEU A 86 -10.54 -10.76 4.83
CA LEU A 86 -11.18 -11.79 4.01
C LEU A 86 -11.25 -13.13 4.75
N GLN A 87 -10.22 -13.50 5.50
CA GLN A 87 -10.22 -14.69 6.35
C GLN A 87 -11.25 -14.57 7.50
N ALA A 88 -11.33 -13.43 8.17
CA ALA A 88 -12.34 -13.17 9.21
C ALA A 88 -13.77 -13.27 8.66
N ILE A 89 -14.04 -12.68 7.49
CA ILE A 89 -15.35 -12.78 6.80
C ILE A 89 -15.69 -14.25 6.49
N LEU A 90 -14.76 -14.99 5.89
CA LEU A 90 -14.96 -16.41 5.52
C LEU A 90 -15.19 -17.32 6.73
N ASN A 91 -14.61 -16.98 7.88
CA ASN A 91 -14.74 -17.75 9.11
C ASN A 91 -16.00 -17.36 9.94
N HIS A 92 -16.73 -16.32 9.53
CA HIS A 92 -17.93 -15.87 10.23
C HIS A 92 -19.13 -16.79 9.97
N SER A 93 -19.89 -17.12 11.01
CA SER A 93 -21.04 -18.04 10.94
C SER A 93 -22.10 -17.58 9.93
N ASP A 94 -22.51 -16.32 9.98
CA ASP A 94 -23.46 -15.75 9.01
C ASP A 94 -23.00 -15.87 7.56
N PHE A 95 -21.70 -15.76 7.27
CA PHE A 95 -21.18 -15.98 5.93
C PHE A 95 -21.29 -17.46 5.55
N ALA A 96 -20.83 -18.35 6.43
CA ALA A 96 -20.87 -19.80 6.22
C ALA A 96 -22.29 -20.37 6.05
N GLU A 97 -23.27 -19.75 6.70
CA GLU A 97 -24.69 -20.12 6.68
C GLU A 97 -25.53 -19.28 5.71
N GLY A 98 -24.91 -18.38 4.93
CA GLY A 98 -25.55 -17.59 3.89
C GLY A 98 -26.49 -16.48 4.39
N ARG A 99 -26.42 -16.10 5.67
CA ARG A 99 -27.24 -15.06 6.31
C ARG A 99 -26.70 -13.64 6.13
N ILE A 100 -26.18 -13.33 4.94
CA ILE A 100 -25.57 -12.03 4.64
C ILE A 100 -26.48 -11.16 3.76
N HIS A 101 -26.40 -9.84 3.96
CA HIS A 101 -27.04 -8.83 3.13
C HIS A 101 -26.05 -7.71 2.77
N THR A 102 -26.41 -6.79 1.87
CA THR A 102 -25.50 -5.76 1.36
C THR A 102 -24.86 -4.90 2.44
N ARG A 103 -25.58 -4.62 3.54
CA ARG A 103 -25.10 -3.86 4.70
C ARG A 103 -24.38 -4.69 5.77
N TRP A 104 -24.38 -6.02 5.67
CA TRP A 104 -23.89 -6.91 6.72
C TRP A 104 -22.39 -6.68 6.99
N LEU A 105 -21.62 -6.37 5.94
CA LEU A 105 -20.21 -6.04 6.09
C LEU A 105 -20.03 -4.78 6.93
N ASP A 106 -20.69 -3.68 6.58
CA ASP A 106 -20.60 -2.39 7.31
C ASP A 106 -20.97 -2.54 8.80
N GLU A 107 -21.99 -3.36 9.08
CA GLU A 107 -22.51 -3.60 10.43
C GLU A 107 -21.58 -4.47 11.28
N ASN A 108 -20.78 -5.35 10.67
CA ASN A 108 -19.82 -6.22 11.35
C ASN A 108 -18.36 -5.76 11.22
N LEU A 109 -18.08 -4.73 10.41
CA LEU A 109 -16.73 -4.33 10.02
C LEU A 109 -15.78 -4.07 11.20
N PRO A 110 -16.20 -3.39 12.30
CA PRO A 110 -15.32 -3.19 13.46
C PRO A 110 -14.88 -4.50 14.12
N ALA A 111 -15.79 -5.47 14.26
CA ALA A 111 -15.47 -6.77 14.86
C ALA A 111 -14.61 -7.65 13.93
N LEU A 112 -14.87 -7.59 12.62
CA LEU A 112 -14.09 -8.31 11.60
C LEU A 112 -12.68 -7.73 11.44
N ALA A 113 -12.52 -6.41 11.60
CA ALA A 113 -11.24 -5.71 11.62
C ALA A 113 -10.32 -6.23 12.73
N ASP A 114 -10.84 -6.27 13.96
CA ASP A 114 -10.09 -6.73 15.12
C ASP A 114 -9.67 -8.20 14.98
N GLN A 115 -10.51 -9.06 14.42
CA GLN A 115 -10.14 -10.47 14.16
C GLN A 115 -9.10 -10.59 13.03
N GLY A 116 -9.28 -9.88 11.92
CA GLY A 116 -8.36 -9.92 10.78
C GLY A 116 -6.94 -9.41 11.10
N ASN A 117 -6.78 -8.61 12.15
CA ASN A 117 -5.49 -8.12 12.65
C ASN A 117 -4.81 -9.07 13.66
N ASN A 118 -5.52 -10.06 14.22
CA ASN A 118 -5.01 -10.96 15.26
C ASN A 118 -4.58 -12.33 14.74
N GLU A 119 -5.02 -12.76 13.55
CA GLU A 119 -4.57 -14.01 12.96
C GLU A 119 -3.12 -13.88 12.43
N PRO A 120 -2.18 -14.72 12.88
CA PRO A 120 -0.81 -14.73 12.38
C PRO A 120 -0.74 -15.43 11.02
N ALA A 121 -1.33 -14.80 10.01
CA ALA A 121 -0.93 -15.07 8.64
C ALA A 121 0.59 -14.83 8.52
N LEU A 122 1.26 -15.60 7.67
CA LEU A 122 2.66 -15.36 7.28
C LEU A 122 2.90 -13.95 6.70
N ASN A 123 1.81 -13.21 6.44
CA ASN A 123 1.75 -11.86 5.88
C ASN A 123 1.79 -10.70 6.91
N ALA A 124 1.76 -10.97 8.22
CA ALA A 124 1.68 -9.91 9.27
C ALA A 124 3.06 -9.45 9.84
N GLY A 125 4.16 -9.85 9.22
CA GLY A 125 5.54 -9.59 9.69
C GLY A 125 6.08 -8.17 9.44
N ALA A 126 5.27 -7.11 9.64
CA ALA A 126 5.70 -5.72 9.44
C ALA A 126 4.92 -4.67 10.26
N ILE A 127 4.62 -4.93 11.54
CA ILE A 127 4.36 -3.82 12.47
C ILE A 127 5.64 -2.98 12.61
N ALA A 128 5.57 -1.71 12.23
CA ALA A 128 6.72 -0.82 12.16
C ALA A 128 7.37 -0.63 13.54
N GLN A 129 8.48 -1.35 13.79
CA GLN A 129 9.24 -1.21 15.03
C GLN A 129 9.95 0.15 15.02
N LYS A 130 9.50 1.05 15.90
CA LYS A 130 10.03 2.41 16.07
C LYS A 130 11.46 2.37 16.62
N VAL A 131 12.45 2.28 15.74
CA VAL A 131 13.87 2.41 16.09
C VAL A 131 14.25 3.89 16.17
N SER A 132 14.72 4.32 17.35
CA SER A 132 15.26 5.66 17.57
C SER A 132 16.77 5.64 17.27
N PRO A 133 17.33 6.60 16.51
CA PRO A 133 18.76 6.64 16.23
C PRO A 133 19.52 7.43 17.30
N ASP A 134 20.69 6.96 17.74
CA ASP A 134 21.70 7.88 18.30
C ASP A 134 23.16 7.39 18.19
N SER A 135 24.01 8.29 17.66
CA SER A 135 25.49 8.32 17.72
C SER A 135 26.36 7.18 17.11
N GLY A 136 27.41 7.53 16.32
CA GLY A 136 28.66 6.73 16.39
C GLY A 136 29.73 6.60 15.28
N PHE A 137 29.94 7.53 14.35
CA PHE A 137 31.21 7.70 13.55
C PHE A 137 31.62 6.65 12.47
N ALA A 138 32.59 7.07 11.64
CA ALA A 138 32.79 6.60 10.27
C ALA A 138 34.08 5.78 10.01
N GLY A 139 34.00 4.85 9.07
CA GLY A 139 35.13 4.12 8.49
C GLY A 139 34.61 3.03 7.54
N ALA A 140 34.86 3.18 6.23
CA ALA A 140 34.20 2.37 5.21
C ALA A 140 34.51 0.86 5.32
N ARG A 141 33.50 0.09 5.72
CA ARG A 141 33.35 -1.35 5.49
C ARG A 141 31.93 -1.54 5.00
N VAL A 142 31.73 -2.14 3.83
CA VAL A 142 30.40 -2.44 3.30
C VAL A 142 29.89 -3.69 3.99
N ASP A 143 28.83 -3.56 4.77
CA ASP A 143 28.21 -4.67 5.49
C ASP A 143 27.21 -5.40 4.58
N THR A 144 27.41 -6.69 4.34
CA THR A 144 26.56 -7.48 3.45
C THR A 144 25.17 -7.79 4.02
N ASN A 145 24.85 -7.31 5.23
CA ASN A 145 23.50 -7.31 5.79
C ASN A 145 22.75 -5.97 5.58
N ASP A 146 23.36 -4.96 4.93
CA ASP A 146 22.71 -3.68 4.59
C ASP A 146 22.55 -3.50 3.07
N PRO A 147 21.32 -3.50 2.52
CA PRO A 147 21.08 -3.32 1.08
C PRO A 147 21.29 -1.88 0.56
N MET A 148 21.52 -0.87 1.42
CA MET A 148 21.68 0.53 0.99
C MET A 148 23.13 0.95 0.68
N ALA A 149 24.13 0.15 1.07
CA ALA A 149 25.55 0.47 0.86
C ALA A 149 25.95 0.63 -0.63
N LEU A 150 25.14 0.14 -1.56
CA LEU A 150 25.36 0.25 -3.01
C LEU A 150 25.22 1.69 -3.54
N PHE A 151 24.35 2.51 -2.93
CA PHE A 151 23.92 3.80 -3.54
C PHE A 151 24.88 4.96 -3.33
N ASN A 152 25.71 4.94 -2.28
CA ASN A 152 26.72 5.97 -2.05
C ASN A 152 27.86 5.87 -3.07
N TYR A 153 28.16 4.66 -3.55
CA TYR A 153 29.13 4.41 -4.62
C TYR A 153 28.65 4.98 -5.96
N ASP A 154 27.37 4.78 -6.30
CA ASP A 154 26.77 5.31 -7.54
C ASP A 154 26.68 6.84 -7.57
N ALA A 155 26.45 7.47 -6.41
CA ALA A 155 26.46 8.94 -6.30
C ALA A 155 27.85 9.55 -6.55
N GLU A 156 28.90 8.87 -6.09
CA GLU A 156 30.30 9.29 -6.25
C GLU A 156 30.78 9.13 -7.70
N VAL A 157 30.36 8.07 -8.39
CA VAL A 157 30.62 7.87 -9.83
C VAL A 157 29.88 8.91 -10.68
N LYS A 158 28.61 9.21 -10.36
CA LYS A 158 27.77 10.13 -11.15
C LYS A 158 28.23 11.60 -11.09
N ALA A 159 29.05 11.97 -10.11
CA ALA A 159 29.66 13.30 -10.03
C ALA A 159 30.83 13.53 -11.03
N THR A 160 31.25 12.49 -11.77
CA THR A 160 32.44 12.54 -12.65
C THR A 160 32.15 12.55 -14.16
N HIS A 161 30.88 12.68 -14.58
CA HIS A 161 30.48 12.80 -15.99
C HIS A 161 29.37 13.85 -16.21
N ASP A 162 29.50 14.56 -17.33
CA ASP A 162 28.56 15.52 -17.94
C ASP A 162 28.30 16.89 -17.28
N THR A 163 29.24 17.79 -17.53
CA THR A 163 28.96 19.18 -17.96
C THR A 163 28.32 19.23 -19.36
N SER A 164 27.13 19.83 -19.53
CA SER A 164 26.66 20.40 -20.83
C SER A 164 25.44 21.35 -20.70
N THR A 165 25.11 22.07 -21.79
CA THR A 165 24.31 23.32 -21.87
C THR A 165 23.43 23.35 -23.15
N ASP A 166 22.40 24.18 -23.33
CA ASP A 166 21.90 25.32 -22.52
C ASP A 166 20.35 25.38 -22.32
N PRO A 167 19.48 25.86 -23.25
CA PRO A 167 18.40 26.74 -22.79
C PRO A 167 16.95 26.32 -23.11
N GLY A 168 16.01 26.78 -22.26
CA GLY A 168 14.71 27.31 -22.71
C GLY A 168 13.43 26.59 -22.28
N SER A 169 12.63 27.24 -21.41
CA SER A 169 11.15 27.17 -21.43
C SER A 169 10.50 28.23 -20.50
N THR A 170 10.86 29.50 -20.68
CA THR A 170 10.26 30.62 -19.93
C THR A 170 8.87 30.98 -20.50
N ALA A 171 7.83 30.20 -20.18
CA ALA A 171 6.45 30.52 -20.49
C ALA A 171 5.47 29.86 -19.50
N LEU A 172 4.31 30.50 -19.28
CA LEU A 172 3.16 30.01 -18.48
C LEU A 172 3.26 30.12 -16.94
N ASN A 173 3.73 31.25 -16.42
CA ASN A 173 3.55 31.65 -15.01
C ASN A 173 2.75 32.97 -14.89
N GLN A 174 1.52 33.00 -15.44
CA GLN A 174 0.58 34.10 -15.23
C GLN A 174 -0.83 33.53 -14.97
N GLY A 175 -1.31 33.74 -13.75
CA GLY A 175 -2.73 33.62 -13.41
C GLY A 175 -3.45 34.96 -13.56
N PRO A 176 -4.75 35.06 -13.19
CA PRO A 176 -5.51 36.30 -13.22
C PRO A 176 -4.87 37.44 -12.40
N ASP A 177 -5.20 38.68 -12.75
CA ASP A 177 -4.69 39.88 -12.06
C ASP A 177 -4.91 39.79 -10.54
N GLY A 178 -3.82 39.99 -9.77
CA GLY A 178 -3.81 39.85 -8.31
C GLY A 178 -3.38 38.48 -7.78
N THR A 179 -3.15 37.48 -8.63
CA THR A 179 -2.63 36.16 -8.20
C THR A 179 -1.10 36.07 -8.22
N THR A 180 -0.52 35.31 -7.29
CA THR A 180 0.91 34.93 -7.29
C THR A 180 1.02 33.43 -7.50
N ALA A 181 1.66 32.99 -8.58
CA ALA A 181 1.90 31.58 -8.83
C ALA A 181 2.98 31.02 -7.88
N LEU A 182 2.68 29.92 -7.21
CA LEU A 182 3.65 29.13 -6.44
C LEU A 182 3.95 27.85 -7.20
N VAL A 183 5.23 27.64 -7.54
CA VAL A 183 5.68 26.43 -8.24
C VAL A 183 5.88 25.32 -7.21
N GLY A 184 5.08 24.25 -7.31
CA GLY A 184 5.29 23.05 -6.52
C GLY A 184 6.60 22.34 -6.90
N PRO A 185 7.33 21.73 -5.96
CA PRO A 185 8.59 21.03 -6.24
C PRO A 185 8.41 19.77 -7.10
N ILE A 186 7.18 19.28 -7.23
CA ILE A 186 6.77 18.15 -8.06
C ILE A 186 5.40 18.43 -8.71
N GLN A 187 5.12 17.78 -9.84
CA GLN A 187 3.79 17.79 -10.45
C GLN A 187 2.86 16.88 -9.64
N GLY A 188 1.71 17.41 -9.19
CA GLY A 188 0.74 16.66 -8.39
C GLY A 188 -0.65 17.31 -8.37
N THR A 189 -1.64 16.58 -7.89
CA THR A 189 -3.03 17.06 -7.73
C THR A 189 -3.23 17.66 -6.34
N ILE A 190 -3.82 18.84 -6.26
CA ILE A 190 -4.19 19.46 -4.98
C ILE A 190 -5.40 18.70 -4.40
N VAL A 191 -5.24 18.15 -3.19
CA VAL A 191 -6.28 17.34 -2.52
C VAL A 191 -7.18 18.20 -1.62
N SER A 192 -6.61 19.20 -0.94
CA SER A 192 -7.33 20.21 -0.16
C SER A 192 -6.59 21.54 -0.18
N ILE A 193 -7.29 22.62 0.16
CA ILE A 193 -6.71 23.94 0.47
C ILE A 193 -7.38 24.40 1.77
N ASP A 194 -6.66 24.32 2.87
CA ASP A 194 -7.18 24.63 4.21
C ASP A 194 -6.95 26.11 4.57
N VAL A 195 -7.54 27.01 3.77
CA VAL A 195 -7.50 28.47 3.95
C VAL A 195 -8.87 29.07 3.61
N LYS A 196 -9.35 30.04 4.39
CA LYS A 196 -10.61 30.77 4.11
C LYS A 196 -10.36 32.08 3.36
N ASP A 197 -11.36 32.54 2.61
CA ASP A 197 -11.31 33.85 1.96
C ASP A 197 -11.04 34.97 2.99
N GLY A 198 -9.93 35.69 2.81
CA GLY A 198 -9.48 36.77 3.70
C GLY A 198 -8.52 36.36 4.82
N GLU A 199 -8.10 35.10 4.90
CA GLU A 199 -7.14 34.61 5.90
C GLU A 199 -5.67 34.95 5.51
N GLU A 200 -4.89 35.48 6.46
CA GLU A 200 -3.54 35.99 6.19
C GLU A 200 -2.49 34.86 6.25
N VAL A 201 -2.04 34.42 5.07
CA VAL A 201 -1.11 33.27 4.95
C VAL A 201 0.35 33.73 5.04
N ALA A 202 1.07 33.27 6.07
CA ALA A 202 2.50 33.54 6.22
C ALA A 202 3.33 32.88 5.09
N LYS A 203 4.32 33.59 4.56
CA LYS A 203 5.04 33.30 3.31
C LYS A 203 5.76 31.93 3.20
N ASN A 204 5.83 31.16 4.30
CA ASN A 204 6.45 29.83 4.37
C ASN A 204 5.55 28.78 5.04
N HIS A 205 4.23 29.00 5.15
CA HIS A 205 3.34 28.04 5.80
C HIS A 205 3.00 26.88 4.84
N GLN A 206 3.84 25.84 4.85
CA GLN A 206 3.46 24.53 4.35
C GLN A 206 2.75 23.79 5.48
N SER A 207 1.47 23.46 5.32
CA SER A 207 0.81 22.50 6.21
C SER A 207 1.56 21.18 6.16
N PRO A 208 1.85 20.55 7.31
CA PRO A 208 2.42 19.20 7.33
C PRO A 208 1.41 18.22 6.70
N SER A 209 1.94 17.34 5.85
CA SER A 209 1.24 16.27 5.13
C SER A 209 0.62 15.21 6.04
#